data_AF-A0A518VAG8-F1
#
_entry.id   AF-A0A518VAG8-F1
#
_cell.length_a   1.000
_cell.length_b   1.000
_cell.length_c   1.000
_cell.angle_alpha   90.00
_cell.angle_beta   90.00
_cell.angle_gamma   90.00
#
_symmetry.space_group_name_H-M   'P 1'
#
loop_
_entity.id
_entity.type
_entity.pdbx_description
1 polymer ?
#
loop_
_entity_poly.entity_id
_entity_poly.type
_entity_poly.pdbx_seq_one_letter_code
_entity_poly.pdbx_strand_id
1 'polypeptide(L)'
;MAENSHENWKDAELEDTSDLYDFDGNLTTYLFPVTANGEESGYVIYGVNEGNDGILESTREGEHPYSGVDESERIYVGSLMHYKKIDSGEFEDLHSKQLIQEEDLQSEGPLSQNAIVQRLL
;
A
#
# COMPACT_ATOMS: atom_id res chain seq x y z
N MET A 1 18.81 -9.99 17.36
CA MET A 1 19.30 -9.72 15.99
C MET A 1 18.71 -10.79 15.09
N ALA A 2 18.01 -10.40 14.03
CA ALA A 2 17.40 -11.35 13.11
C ALA A 2 18.49 -11.97 12.23
N GLU A 3 18.85 -13.24 12.47
CA GLU A 3 19.91 -13.93 11.72
C GLU A 3 19.57 -14.16 10.22
N ASN A 4 18.31 -13.93 9.83
CA ASN A 4 17.81 -14.08 8.46
C ASN A 4 17.31 -12.76 7.84
N SER A 5 17.75 -11.60 8.36
CA SER A 5 17.44 -10.32 7.71
C SER A 5 18.15 -10.24 6.35
N HIS A 6 17.55 -9.54 5.38
CA HIS A 6 18.28 -9.11 4.20
C HIS A 6 19.54 -8.34 4.63
N GLU A 7 20.65 -8.41 3.88
CA GLU A 7 21.91 -7.77 4.29
C GLU A 7 21.72 -6.28 4.61
N ASN A 8 20.86 -5.61 3.85
CA ASN A 8 20.53 -4.19 3.99
C ASN A 8 19.63 -3.88 5.20
N TRP A 9 18.99 -4.88 5.79
CA TRP A 9 18.08 -4.73 6.94
C TRP A 9 18.69 -5.23 8.24
N LYS A 10 19.98 -5.57 8.21
CA LYS A 10 20.70 -5.87 9.43
C LYS A 10 20.74 -4.59 10.27
N ASP A 11 20.14 -4.67 11.46
CA ASP A 11 19.96 -3.53 12.37
C ASP A 11 18.97 -2.45 11.88
N ALA A 12 18.10 -2.80 10.93
CA ALA A 12 16.99 -1.92 10.53
C ALA A 12 15.87 -1.91 11.57
N GLU A 13 15.13 -0.81 11.59
CA GLU A 13 13.99 -0.58 12.46
C GLU A 13 12.74 -0.32 11.60
N LEU A 14 11.58 -0.69 12.14
CA LEU A 14 10.30 -0.25 11.57
C LEU A 14 9.95 1.10 12.18
N GLU A 15 9.57 2.05 11.34
CA GLU A 15 9.10 3.36 11.79
C GLU A 15 7.60 3.34 12.12
N ASP A 16 7.08 4.52 12.50
CA ASP A 16 5.67 4.70 12.78
C ASP A 16 4.79 4.24 11.61
N THR A 17 3.80 3.44 11.95
CA THR A 17 2.82 2.93 10.98
C THR A 17 1.91 4.02 10.47
N SER A 18 1.56 3.92 9.18
CA SER A 18 0.47 4.70 8.60
C SER A 18 -0.71 3.81 8.21
N ASP A 19 -1.92 4.32 8.41
CA ASP A 19 -3.15 3.68 7.94
C ASP A 19 -3.29 3.83 6.42
N LEU A 20 -3.78 2.78 5.76
CA LEU A 20 -4.09 2.78 4.34
C LEU A 20 -5.51 2.27 4.10
N TYR A 21 -6.20 2.95 3.19
CA TYR A 21 -7.62 2.76 2.95
C TYR A 21 -7.88 2.20 1.55
N ASP A 22 -9.02 1.54 1.36
CA ASP A 22 -9.57 1.32 0.02
C ASP A 22 -10.35 2.55 -0.48
N PHE A 23 -10.89 2.46 -1.70
CA PHE A 23 -11.68 3.53 -2.32
C PHE A 23 -12.96 3.89 -1.55
N ASP A 24 -13.51 2.93 -0.80
CA ASP A 24 -14.70 3.12 0.03
C ASP A 24 -14.38 3.75 1.41
N GLY A 25 -13.09 3.97 1.70
CA GLY A 25 -12.62 4.51 2.97
C GLY A 25 -12.56 3.49 4.10
N ASN A 26 -12.58 2.20 3.80
CA ASN A 26 -12.33 1.16 4.81
C ASN A 26 -10.83 1.04 5.05
N LEU A 27 -10.43 0.93 6.32
CA LEU A 27 -9.07 0.55 6.66
C LEU A 27 -8.81 -0.86 6.15
N THR A 28 -7.76 -1.05 5.35
CA THR A 28 -7.43 -2.37 4.77
C THR A 28 -6.03 -2.83 5.11
N THR A 29 -5.08 -1.91 5.25
CA THR A 29 -3.68 -2.25 5.50
C THR A 29 -2.97 -1.21 6.37
N TYR A 30 -1.85 -1.63 6.95
CA TYR A 30 -0.87 -0.76 7.58
C TYR A 30 0.40 -0.73 6.73
N LEU A 31 0.99 0.45 6.58
CA LEU A 31 2.31 0.67 6.00
C LEU A 31 3.34 0.84 7.10
N PHE A 32 4.42 0.06 7.03
CA PHE A 32 5.58 0.15 7.90
C PHE A 32 6.79 0.57 7.07
N PRO A 33 7.25 1.83 7.15
CA PRO A 33 8.54 2.21 6.60
C PRO A 33 9.66 1.45 7.32
N VAL A 34 10.70 1.08 6.59
CA VAL A 34 11.89 0.43 7.16
C VAL A 34 13.07 1.36 6.98
N THR A 35 13.72 1.71 8.09
CA THR A 35 14.95 2.50 8.06
C THR A 35 16.14 1.70 8.56
N ALA A 36 17.30 1.93 7.94
CA ALA A 36 18.57 1.34 8.33
C ALA A 36 19.61 2.46 8.35
N ASN A 37 20.36 2.58 9.44
CA ASN A 37 21.36 3.65 9.63
C ASN A 37 20.79 5.08 9.45
N GLY A 38 19.51 5.29 9.74
CA GLY A 38 18.82 6.57 9.58
C GLY A 38 18.41 6.92 8.14
N GLU A 39 18.48 5.95 7.21
CA GLU A 39 18.06 6.12 5.82
C GLU A 39 16.92 5.15 5.47
N GLU A 40 16.00 5.60 4.61
CA GLU A 40 14.92 4.77 4.07
C GLU A 40 15.48 3.58 3.29
N SER A 41 15.07 2.38 3.70
CA SER A 41 15.62 1.10 3.25
C SER A 41 14.54 0.15 2.75
N GLY A 42 13.37 0.66 2.40
CA GLY A 42 12.21 -0.09 1.95
C GLY A 42 11.01 0.06 2.88
N TYR A 43 10.02 -0.79 2.67
CA TYR A 43 8.79 -0.78 3.46
C TYR A 43 8.11 -2.15 3.46
N VAL A 44 7.15 -2.33 4.37
CA VAL A 44 6.26 -3.47 4.45
C VAL A 44 4.81 -2.98 4.48
N ILE A 45 3.93 -3.58 3.69
CA ILE A 45 2.48 -3.39 3.79
C ILE A 45 1.86 -4.66 4.35
N TYR A 46 1.12 -4.53 5.44
CA TYR A 46 0.46 -5.62 6.14
C TYR A 46 -1.06 -5.45 6.06
N GLY A 47 -1.77 -6.45 5.57
CA GLY A 47 -3.24 -6.44 5.55
C GLY A 47 -3.85 -6.85 6.87
N VAL A 48 -5.01 -6.25 7.20
CA VAL A 48 -5.67 -6.41 8.51
C VAL A 48 -7.08 -6.99 8.44
N ASN A 49 -7.61 -7.14 7.23
CA ASN A 49 -8.95 -7.66 7.00
C ASN A 49 -8.94 -9.19 6.84
N GLU A 50 -10.04 -9.83 7.26
CA GLU A 50 -10.22 -11.27 7.13
C GLU A 50 -10.03 -11.73 5.67
N GLY A 51 -9.13 -12.69 5.45
CA GLY A 51 -8.77 -13.19 4.12
C GLY A 51 -7.60 -12.46 3.44
N ASN A 52 -7.12 -11.35 4.02
CA ASN A 52 -5.90 -10.65 3.58
C ASN A 52 -4.97 -10.32 4.77
N ASP A 53 -5.06 -11.05 5.88
CA ASP A 53 -4.18 -10.88 7.03
C ASP A 53 -2.77 -11.40 6.73
N GLY A 54 -1.76 -10.53 6.80
CA GLY A 54 -0.39 -10.89 6.45
C GLY A 54 0.36 -9.83 5.67
N ILE A 55 1.61 -10.14 5.30
CA ILE A 55 2.43 -9.27 4.45
C ILE A 55 1.89 -9.35 3.02
N LEU A 56 1.42 -8.22 2.50
CA LEU A 56 0.89 -8.09 1.14
C LEU A 56 1.93 -7.56 0.15
N GLU A 57 2.81 -6.69 0.63
CA GLU A 57 3.89 -6.11 -0.16
C GLU A 57 5.10 -5.84 0.74
N SER A 58 6.30 -5.99 0.19
CA SER A 58 7.53 -5.59 0.86
C SER A 58 8.61 -5.25 -0.16
N THR A 59 9.31 -4.15 0.04
CA THR A 59 10.52 -3.80 -0.71
C THR A 59 11.72 -3.84 0.22
N ARG A 60 12.92 -3.99 -0.34
CA ARG A 60 14.19 -4.01 0.43
C ARG A 60 15.07 -2.79 0.10
N GLU A 61 14.47 -1.82 -0.57
CA GLU A 61 15.10 -0.61 -1.07
C GLU A 61 14.04 0.47 -1.33
N GLY A 62 14.51 1.72 -1.31
CA GLY A 62 13.72 2.89 -1.68
C GLY A 62 12.71 3.35 -0.63
N GLU A 63 12.07 4.47 -0.96
CA GLU A 63 10.98 5.04 -0.18
C GLU A 63 9.65 4.32 -0.44
N HIS A 64 8.69 4.49 0.46
CA HIS A 64 7.34 4.01 0.21
C HIS A 64 6.59 4.89 -0.82
N PRO A 65 5.57 4.38 -1.52
CA PRO A 65 4.92 5.10 -2.62
C PRO A 65 4.20 6.41 -2.22
N TYR A 66 3.89 6.58 -0.94
CA TYR A 66 3.09 7.69 -0.40
C TYR A 66 3.93 8.85 0.16
N SER A 67 5.22 8.95 -0.19
CA SER A 67 6.06 10.09 0.21
C SER A 67 5.41 11.40 -0.24
N GLY A 68 5.12 12.28 0.73
CA GLY A 68 4.46 13.57 0.48
C GLY A 68 2.95 13.49 0.19
N VAL A 69 2.30 12.36 0.46
CA VAL A 69 0.83 12.20 0.37
C VAL A 69 0.22 12.24 1.76
N ASP A 70 -0.82 13.04 1.96
CA ASP A 70 -1.54 13.10 3.23
C ASP A 70 -2.22 11.77 3.53
N GLU A 71 -2.21 11.32 4.79
CA GLU A 71 -2.70 10.00 5.17
C GLU A 71 -4.16 9.75 4.76
N SER A 72 -5.02 10.77 4.87
CA SER A 72 -6.42 10.71 4.44
C SER A 72 -6.63 10.56 2.93
N GLU A 73 -5.57 10.76 2.14
CA GLU A 73 -5.60 10.66 0.68
C GLU A 73 -4.98 9.36 0.17
N ARG A 74 -4.37 8.54 1.04
CA ARG A 74 -3.64 7.33 0.63
C ARG A 74 -4.60 6.18 0.40
N ILE A 75 -4.57 5.65 -0.82
CA ILE A 75 -5.37 4.49 -1.20
C ILE A 75 -4.45 3.33 -1.58
N TYR A 76 -4.71 2.17 -1.01
CA TYR A 76 -4.03 0.91 -1.33
C TYR A 76 -5.06 -0.18 -1.58
N VAL A 77 -4.95 -0.83 -2.72
CA VAL A 77 -5.91 -1.87 -3.15
C VAL A 77 -5.22 -3.14 -3.66
N GLY A 78 -3.91 -3.22 -3.46
CA GLY A 78 -3.09 -4.39 -3.75
C GLY A 78 -1.70 -4.00 -4.25
N SER A 79 -0.85 -5.00 -4.47
CA SER A 79 0.56 -4.77 -4.77
C SER A 79 0.73 -3.90 -6.02
N LEU A 80 1.58 -2.86 -5.92
CA LEU A 80 1.82 -1.87 -6.97
C LEU A 80 0.61 -0.98 -7.32
N MET A 81 -0.53 -1.13 -6.65
CA MET A 81 -1.75 -0.36 -6.90
C MET A 81 -1.91 0.68 -5.80
N HIS A 82 -1.11 1.73 -5.93
CA HIS A 82 -1.04 2.84 -4.99
C HIS A 82 -1.66 4.08 -5.63
N TYR A 83 -2.64 4.67 -4.96
CA TYR A 83 -3.31 5.86 -5.45
C TYR A 83 -3.33 6.97 -4.40
N LYS A 84 -3.42 8.19 -4.90
CA LYS A 84 -3.72 9.38 -4.11
C LYS A 84 -5.11 9.87 -4.48
N LYS A 85 -5.99 10.04 -3.50
CA LYS A 85 -7.27 10.70 -3.68
C LYS A 85 -7.06 12.18 -3.93
N ILE A 86 -7.62 12.69 -5.03
CA ILE A 86 -7.57 14.12 -5.38
C ILE A 86 -8.87 14.80 -4.96
N ASP A 87 -10.00 14.20 -5.33
CA ASP A 87 -11.33 14.66 -4.94
C ASP A 87 -12.34 13.49 -4.82
N SER A 88 -13.63 13.77 -4.97
CA SER A 88 -14.66 12.74 -4.96
C SER A 88 -14.74 12.05 -6.32
N GLY A 89 -14.08 10.89 -6.43
CA GLY A 89 -14.13 10.04 -7.62
C GLY A 89 -12.93 10.18 -8.55
N GLU A 90 -12.06 11.18 -8.34
CA GLU A 90 -10.78 11.30 -9.04
C GLU A 90 -9.59 10.89 -8.16
N PHE A 91 -8.71 10.08 -8.76
CA PHE A 91 -7.52 9.54 -8.12
C PHE A 91 -6.31 9.70 -9.03
N GLU A 92 -5.14 9.93 -8.44
CA GLU A 92 -3.86 9.84 -9.13
C GLU A 92 -3.24 8.47 -8.86
N ASP A 93 -2.88 7.73 -9.90
CA ASP A 93 -2.00 6.57 -9.78
C ASP A 93 -0.57 7.04 -9.45
N LEU A 94 -0.07 6.67 -8.27
CA LEU A 94 1.22 7.12 -7.78
C LEU A 94 2.40 6.53 -8.55
N HIS A 95 2.21 5.44 -9.29
CA HIS A 95 3.22 4.85 -10.17
C HIS A 95 3.28 5.56 -11.52
N SER A 96 2.15 5.66 -12.23
CA SER A 96 2.10 6.21 -13.58
C SER A 96 1.92 7.73 -13.64
N LYS A 97 1.54 8.35 -12.51
CA LYS A 97 1.17 9.77 -12.39
C LYS A 97 -0.03 10.17 -13.25
N GLN A 98 -0.86 9.20 -13.61
CA GLN A 98 -2.08 9.42 -14.38
C GLN A 98 -3.26 9.69 -13.44
N LEU A 99 -4.14 10.60 -13.86
CA LEU A 99 -5.45 10.77 -13.25
C LEU A 99 -6.40 9.70 -13.78
N ILE A 100 -7.14 9.08 -12.87
CA ILE A 100 -8.06 7.98 -13.12
C ILE A 100 -9.35 8.28 -12.39
N GLN A 101 -10.48 8.01 -13.05
CA GLN A 101 -11.79 8.12 -12.42
C GLN A 101 -12.16 6.79 -11.75
N GLU A 102 -12.90 6.84 -10.65
CA GLU A 102 -13.35 5.65 -9.91
C GLU A 102 -14.09 4.65 -10.81
N GLU A 103 -14.87 5.16 -11.75
CA GLU A 103 -15.62 4.37 -12.73
C GLU A 103 -14.70 3.51 -13.62
N ASP A 104 -13.50 3.98 -13.94
CA ASP A 104 -12.52 3.23 -14.74
C ASP A 104 -11.95 2.05 -13.92
N LEU A 105 -11.78 2.24 -12.62
CA LEU A 105 -11.22 1.24 -11.70
C LEU A 105 -12.18 0.07 -11.42
N GLN A 106 -13.49 0.33 -11.43
CA GLN A 106 -14.51 -0.69 -11.24
C GLN A 106 -14.69 -1.61 -12.47
N SER A 107 -14.31 -1.14 -13.66
CA SER A 107 -14.59 -1.83 -14.93
C SER A 107 -13.51 -2.83 -15.37
N GLU A 108 -12.23 -2.61 -15.04
CA GLU A 108 -11.11 -3.36 -15.63
C GLU A 108 -10.06 -3.86 -14.59
N GLY A 109 -10.27 -3.67 -13.28
CA GLY A 109 -9.27 -3.96 -12.24
C GLY A 109 -9.59 -5.12 -11.26
N PRO A 110 -8.64 -5.49 -10.37
CA PRO A 110 -8.84 -6.48 -9.29
C PRO A 110 -9.90 -6.06 -8.24
N LEU A 111 -10.49 -4.88 -8.42
CA LEU A 111 -11.57 -4.31 -7.62
C LEU A 111 -12.96 -4.42 -8.27
N SER A 112 -13.07 -5.01 -9.46
CA SER A 112 -14.40 -5.33 -9.97
C SER A 112 -15.13 -6.23 -8.95
N GLN A 113 -16.43 -6.03 -8.73
CA GLN A 113 -17.19 -6.89 -7.81
C GLN A 113 -17.04 -8.38 -8.15
N ASN A 114 -16.78 -8.71 -9.43
CA ASN A 114 -16.47 -10.08 -9.87
C ASN A 114 -15.11 -10.59 -9.35
N ALA A 115 -14.09 -9.75 -9.25
CA ALA A 115 -12.78 -10.13 -8.73
C ALA A 115 -12.78 -10.27 -7.19
N ILE A 116 -13.56 -9.45 -6.48
CA ILE A 116 -13.74 -9.52 -5.03
C ILE A 116 -14.52 -10.79 -4.63
N VAL A 117 -15.60 -11.11 -5.36
CA VAL A 117 -16.41 -12.32 -5.10
C VAL A 117 -15.66 -13.61 -5.39
N GLN A 118 -14.75 -13.63 -6.38
CA GLN A 118 -13.94 -14.82 -6.70
C GLN A 118 -12.84 -15.13 -5.67
N ARG A 119 -12.49 -14.20 -4.78
CA ARG A 119 -11.55 -14.48 -3.67
C ARG A 119 -12.23 -15.03 -2.41
N LEU A 120 -13.57 -15.03 -2.36
CA LEU A 120 -14.37 -15.44 -1.20
C LEU A 120 -15.12 -16.79 -1.41
N LEU A 121 -14.76 -17.55 -2.45
CA LEU A 121 -15.29 -18.88 -2.78
C LEU A 121 -14.13 -19.86 -3.04
#